data_AF-A0A402CXY3-F1
#
_entry.id   AF-A0A402CXY3-F1
#
_cell.length_a   1.000
_cell.length_b   1.000
_cell.length_c   1.000
_cell.angle_alpha   90.00
_cell.angle_beta   90.00
_cell.angle_gamma   90.00
#
_symmetry.space_group_name_H-M   'P 1'
#
loop_
_entity.id
_entity.type
_entity.pdbx_description
1 polymer ?
#
loop_
_entity_poly.entity_id
_entity_poly.type
_entity_poly.pdbx_seq_one_letter_code
_entity_poly.pdbx_strand_id
1 'polypeptide(L)'
;MIRSRWLSTFTVIGALLIVLGVVGLVLGHRFIYDPGQVADGNEPWYYILVGVLMIVNGIFSPAPEPAEKTEDETVEYGDKAGKRETAPPA
;
A
#
# COMPACT_ATOMS: atom_id res chain seq x y z
N MET A 1 -17.52 -16.56 5.44
CA MET A 1 -16.04 -16.52 5.39
C MET A 1 -15.62 -15.17 5.93
N ILE A 2 -15.24 -15.09 7.21
CA ILE A 2 -14.88 -13.81 7.85
C ILE A 2 -13.54 -13.38 7.26
N ARG A 3 -13.59 -12.49 6.26
CA ARG A 3 -12.41 -11.89 5.63
C ARG A 3 -11.81 -10.97 6.67
N SER A 4 -10.90 -11.51 7.48
CA SER A 4 -10.40 -10.83 8.67
C SER A 4 -9.68 -9.55 8.25
N ARG A 5 -10.35 -8.41 8.45
CA ARG A 5 -9.84 -7.05 8.12
C ARG A 5 -8.54 -6.72 8.87
N TRP A 6 -8.18 -7.55 9.84
CA TRP A 6 -6.95 -7.52 10.62
C TRP A 6 -5.69 -7.91 9.84
N LEU A 7 -5.80 -8.55 8.68
CA LEU A 7 -4.66 -8.84 7.79
C LEU A 7 -4.46 -7.79 6.69
N SER A 8 -5.05 -6.60 6.82
CA SER A 8 -4.77 -5.49 5.90
C SER A 8 -3.28 -5.11 5.98
N THR A 9 -2.63 -4.94 4.83
CA THR A 9 -1.23 -4.50 4.72
C THR A 9 -0.97 -3.25 5.56
N PHE A 10 -1.94 -2.32 5.62
CA PHE A 10 -1.86 -1.13 6.46
C PHE A 10 -1.76 -1.44 7.95
N THR A 11 -2.53 -2.41 8.45
CA THR A 11 -2.50 -2.83 9.85
C THR A 11 -1.17 -3.49 10.20
N VAL A 12 -0.62 -4.31 9.31
CA VAL A 12 0.67 -4.98 9.50
C VAL A 12 1.83 -3.98 9.52
N ILE A 13 1.87 -3.08 8.54
CA ILE A 13 2.90 -2.02 8.48
C ILE A 13 2.77 -1.09 9.69
N GLY A 14 1.55 -0.71 10.05
CA GLY A 14 1.29 0.12 11.22
C GLY A 14 1.78 -0.51 12.52
N ALA A 15 1.52 -1.81 12.73
CA ALA A 15 2.04 -2.54 13.88
C ALA A 15 3.57 -2.58 13.90
N LEU A 16 4.20 -2.78 12.75
CA LEU A 16 5.66 -2.82 12.63
C LEU A 16 6.30 -1.45 12.94
N LEU A 17 5.67 -0.35 12.50
CA LEU A 17 6.07 1.02 12.84
C LEU A 17 5.97 1.31 14.34
N ILE A 18 4.91 0.86 15.00
CA ILE A 18 4.78 0.98 16.46
C ILE A 18 5.90 0.24 17.17
N VAL A 19 6.20 -0.99 16.74
CA VAL A 19 7.30 -1.78 17.32
C VAL A 19 8.63 -1.05 17.14
N LEU A 20 8.93 -0.53 15.94
CA LEU A 20 10.14 0.26 15.71
C LEU A 20 10.19 1.46 16.64
N GLY A 21 9.12 2.23 16.77
CA GLY A 21 9.06 3.39 17.64
C GLY A 21 9.28 3.02 19.13
N VAL A 22 8.64 1.96 19.62
CA VAL A 22 8.87 1.47 20.99
C VAL A 22 10.32 1.03 21.19
N VAL A 23 10.89 0.30 20.24
CA VAL A 23 12.29 -0.13 20.27
C VAL A 23 13.24 1.07 20.28
N GLY A 24 12.94 2.13 19.52
CA GLY A 24 13.70 3.39 19.54
C GLY A 24 13.64 4.14 20.86
N LEU A 25 12.49 4.10 21.54
CA LEU A 25 12.36 4.66 22.89
C LEU A 25 13.18 3.88 23.92
N VAL A 26 13.24 2.53 23.80
CA VAL A 26 13.93 1.66 24.75
C VAL A 26 15.45 1.62 24.53
N LEU A 27 15.91 1.44 23.29
CA LEU A 27 17.34 1.37 22.93
C LEU A 27 17.97 2.76 22.80
N GLY A 28 17.16 3.81 22.83
CA GLY A 28 17.57 5.20 22.68
C GLY A 28 17.58 5.65 21.22
N HIS A 29 17.32 6.96 21.04
CA HIS A 29 17.17 7.65 19.76
C HIS A 29 18.26 7.35 18.72
N ARG A 30 19.47 7.03 19.19
CA ARG A 30 20.65 6.72 18.37
C ARG A 30 20.49 5.45 17.51
N PHE A 31 19.57 4.55 17.86
CA PHE A 31 19.36 3.30 17.13
C PHE A 31 18.51 3.47 15.86
N ILE A 32 17.62 4.46 15.85
CA ILE A 32 16.77 4.79 14.69
C ILE A 32 17.40 5.91 13.84
N TYR A 33 18.46 6.51 14.35
CA TYR A 33 19.08 7.67 13.77
C TYR A 33 19.90 7.32 12.53
N ASP A 34 19.70 8.08 11.45
CA ASP A 34 20.54 7.98 10.26
C ASP A 34 21.88 8.70 10.54
N PRO A 35 23.04 8.02 10.45
CA PRO A 35 24.33 8.63 10.77
C PRO A 35 24.59 9.84 9.87
N GLY A 36 24.58 11.04 10.47
CA GLY A 36 24.85 12.31 9.78
C GLY A 36 23.78 13.39 9.88
N GLN A 37 22.59 13.09 10.44
CA GLN A 37 21.57 14.11 10.74
C GLN A 37 21.62 14.58 12.21
N VAL A 38 20.96 15.70 12.52
CA VAL A 38 20.91 16.27 13.87
C VAL A 38 19.77 15.64 14.64
N ALA A 39 20.08 14.78 15.63
CA ALA A 39 19.04 14.07 16.36
C ALA A 39 18.22 15.00 17.25
N ASP A 40 16.96 15.21 16.86
CA ASP A 40 15.99 15.96 17.64
C ASP A 40 15.46 15.12 18.80
N GLY A 41 15.65 13.79 18.75
CA GLY A 41 15.24 12.86 19.81
C GLY A 41 13.74 12.62 19.86
N ASN A 42 12.99 13.09 18.86
CA ASN A 42 11.55 12.91 18.75
C ASN A 42 11.17 11.91 17.65
N GLU A 43 12.15 11.31 16.98
CA GLU A 43 11.97 10.40 15.85
C GLU A 43 11.07 9.21 16.18
N PRO A 44 11.27 8.50 17.32
CA PRO A 44 10.44 7.35 17.68
C PRO A 44 8.96 7.72 17.86
N TRP A 45 8.67 8.93 18.31
CA TRP A 45 7.29 9.41 18.45
C TRP A 45 6.60 9.54 17.09
N TYR A 46 7.32 9.98 16.06
CA TYR A 46 6.77 10.01 14.70
C TYR A 46 6.48 8.60 14.18
N TYR A 47 7.35 7.62 14.44
CA TYR A 47 7.10 6.22 14.07
C TYR A 47 5.86 5.66 14.77
N ILE A 48 5.69 5.94 16.07
CA ILE A 48 4.48 5.53 16.81
C ILE A 48 3.23 6.21 16.24
N LEU A 49 3.29 7.53 16.03
CA LEU A 49 2.16 8.31 15.53
C LEU A 49 1.68 7.81 14.16
N VAL A 50 2.61 7.62 13.21
CA VAL A 50 2.31 7.10 11.87
C VAL A 50 1.78 5.67 11.94
N GLY A 51 2.38 4.83 12.80
CA GLY A 51 1.93 3.46 13.02
C GLY A 51 0.49 3.38 13.52
N VAL A 52 0.13 4.21 14.51
CA VAL A 52 -1.25 4.34 15.01
C VAL A 52 -2.19 4.81 13.90
N LEU A 53 -1.80 5.82 13.13
CA LEU A 53 -2.61 6.35 12.03
C LEU A 53 -2.89 5.28 10.96
N MET A 54 -1.89 4.45 10.62
CA MET A 54 -2.03 3.34 9.69
C MET A 54 -2.96 2.24 10.20
N ILE A 55 -2.87 1.89 11.48
CA ILE A 55 -3.77 0.89 12.09
C ILE A 55 -5.21 1.40 12.08
N VAL A 56 -5.43 2.65 12.49
CA VAL A 56 -6.75 3.28 12.44
C VAL A 56 -7.28 3.25 11.01
N ASN A 57 -6.48 3.68 10.03
CA ASN A 57 -6.87 3.64 8.63
C ASN A 57 -7.20 2.22 8.15
N GLY A 58 -6.37 1.22 8.49
CA GLY A 58 -6.59 -0.17 8.12
C GLY A 58 -7.87 -0.77 8.71
N ILE A 59 -8.26 -0.36 9.92
CA ILE A 59 -9.52 -0.77 10.58
C ILE A 59 -10.73 -0.15 9.87
N PHE A 60 -10.66 1.15 9.54
CA PHE A 60 -11.79 1.87 8.95
C PHE A 60 -11.88 1.74 7.42
N SER A 61 -10.81 1.32 6.73
CA SER A 61 -10.77 1.25 5.27
C SER A 61 -11.86 0.32 4.75
N PRO A 62 -12.86 0.81 3.98
CA PRO A 62 -13.97 0.02 3.49
C PRO A 62 -13.44 -1.15 2.64
N ALA A 63 -14.17 -2.26 2.64
CA ALA A 63 -13.82 -3.39 1.78
C ALA A 63 -13.75 -2.91 0.33
N PRO A 64 -12.77 -3.37 -0.47
CA PRO A 64 -12.72 -3.00 -1.88
C PRO A 64 -14.07 -3.39 -2.48
N GLU A 65 -14.78 -2.40 -3.04
CA GLU A 65 -15.92 -2.69 -3.88
C GLU A 65 -15.45 -3.66 -4.96
N PRO A 66 -16.16 -4.76 -5.21
CA PRO A 66 -15.77 -5.66 -6.28
C PRO A 66 -15.69 -4.81 -7.53
N ALA A 67 -14.51 -4.81 -8.16
CA ALA A 67 -14.33 -4.15 -9.45
C ALA A 67 -15.47 -4.63 -10.33
N GLU A 68 -16.41 -3.73 -10.61
CA GLU A 68 -17.43 -3.97 -11.61
C GLU A 68 -16.63 -4.30 -12.86
N LYS A 69 -16.75 -5.54 -13.35
CA LYS A 69 -16.09 -5.93 -14.59
C LYS A 69 -16.67 -5.00 -15.65
N THR A 70 -15.93 -3.97 -16.02
CA THR A 70 -16.19 -3.20 -17.23
C THR A 70 -15.87 -4.17 -18.37
N GLU A 71 -16.86 -4.98 -18.76
CA GLU A 71 -16.81 -5.85 -19.93
C GLU A 71 -16.88 -5.00 -21.20
N ASP A 72 -15.93 -4.10 -21.45
CA ASP A 72 -15.97 -3.25 -22.66
C ASP A 72 -14.61 -2.96 -23.30
N GLU A 73 -13.55 -3.74 -22.99
CA GLU A 73 -12.24 -3.55 -23.64
C GLU A 73 -11.65 -4.79 -24.32
N THR A 74 -12.49 -5.72 -24.79
CA THR A 74 -12.04 -6.86 -25.63
C THR A 74 -12.65 -6.90 -27.03
N VAL A 75 -13.46 -5.91 -27.43
CA VAL A 75 -14.12 -5.88 -28.75
C VAL A 75 -13.70 -4.68 -29.62
N GLU A 76 -12.44 -4.25 -29.62
CA GLU A 76 -11.97 -3.37 -30.72
C GLU A 76 -10.49 -3.50 -31.08
N TYR A 77 -9.84 -4.64 -30.81
CA TYR A 77 -8.51 -4.92 -31.36
C TYR A 77 -8.49 -6.06 -32.39
N GLY A 78 -9.51 -6.94 -32.39
CA GLY A 78 -9.62 -8.07 -33.33
C GLY A 78 -10.24 -7.73 -34.70
N ASP A 79 -11.17 -6.76 -34.76
CA ASP A 79 -11.95 -6.50 -35.98
C ASP A 79 -11.16 -5.74 -37.06
N LYS A 80 -10.18 -4.92 -36.68
CA LYS A 80 -9.37 -4.15 -37.65
C LYS A 80 -8.12 -4.88 -38.14
N ALA A 81 -7.71 -5.96 -37.47
CA ALA A 81 -6.65 -6.83 -37.95
C ALA A 81 -7.12 -7.74 -39.09
N GLY A 82 -8.34 -8.29 -38.99
CA GLY A 82 -8.90 -9.20 -40.01
C GLY A 82 -9.27 -8.52 -41.34
N LYS A 83 -9.47 -7.20 -41.36
CA LYS A 83 -9.94 -6.47 -42.56
C LYS A 83 -8.82 -5.89 -43.44
N ARG A 84 -7.56 -5.98 -43.01
CA ARG A 84 -6.40 -5.47 -43.77
C ARG A 84 -5.66 -6.52 -44.59
N GLU A 85 -5.98 -7.81 -44.42
CA GLU A 85 -5.23 -8.90 -45.05
C GLU A 85 -5.85 -9.40 -46.38
N THR A 86 -7.02 -8.87 -46.80
CA THR A 86 -7.71 -9.34 -48.02
C THR A 86 -7.74 -8.35 -49.18
N ALA A 87 -6.90 -7.31 -49.18
CA ALA A 87 -6.74 -6.47 -50.38
C ALA A 87 -5.69 -7.11 -51.31
N PRO A 88 -6.05 -7.58 -52.52
CA PRO A 88 -5.08 -8.15 -53.46
C PRO A 88 -4.10 -7.06 -53.94
N PRO A 89 -2.82 -7.39 -54.21
CA PRO A 89 -1.89 -6.46 -54.82
C PRO A 89 -2.37 -6.08 -56.23
N ALA A 90 -2.26 -4.79 -56.57
CA ALA A 90 -2.58 -4.22 -57.87
C ALA A 90 -1.58 -4.62 -58.96
#